data_AF-A0A916LHF7-F1
#
_entry.id   AF-A0A916LHF7-F1
#
_cell.length_a   1.000
_cell.length_b   1.000
_cell.length_c   1.000
_cell.angle_alpha   90.00
_cell.angle_beta   90.00
_cell.angle_gamma   90.00
#
_symmetry.space_group_name_H-M   'P 1'
#
loop_
_entity.id
_entity.type
_entity.pdbx_description
1 polymer ?
#
loop_
_entity_poly.entity_id
_entity_poly.type
_entity_poly.pdbx_seq_one_letter_code
_entity_poly.pdbx_strand_id
1 'polypeptide(L)' 'MRDQDSGEYLVQALGGAPGASSHLLATLAEANCLVVVPTGAEQIRTGEIVDVAFLAQHG' A
#
# COMPACT_ATOMS: atom_id res chain seq x y z
N MET A 1 0.73 7.69 -4.24
CA MET A 1 0.17 8.36 -5.44
C MET A 1 -0.57 9.60 -4.96
N ARG A 2 -0.65 10.69 -5.72
CA ARG A 2 -1.42 11.87 -5.31
C ARG A 2 -2.58 12.05 -6.28
N ASP A 3 -3.80 12.10 -5.77
CA ASP A 3 -4.98 12.44 -6.54
C ASP A 3 -4.89 13.90 -7.00
N GLN A 4 -5.21 14.18 -8.26
CA GLN A 4 -5.04 15.52 -8.83
C GLN A 4 -6.22 16.45 -8.55
N ASP A 5 -7.39 15.89 -8.29
CA ASP A 5 -8.63 16.66 -8.08
C ASP A 5 -8.82 16.99 -6.60
N SER A 6 -8.58 16.03 -5.70
CA SER A 6 -8.67 16.23 -4.25
C SER A 6 -7.34 16.66 -3.63
N GLY A 7 -6.21 16.38 -4.30
CA GLY A 7 -4.88 16.62 -3.75
C GLY A 7 -4.44 15.62 -2.68
N GLU A 8 -5.26 14.61 -2.38
CA GLU A 8 -5.01 13.61 -1.35
C GLU A 8 -3.98 12.57 -1.79
N TYR A 9 -3.29 11.98 -0.81
CA TYR A 9 -2.40 10.86 -1.07
C TYR A 9 -3.19 9.56 -1.04
N LEU A 10 -3.19 8.86 -2.17
CA LEU A 10 -3.80 7.55 -2.32
C LEU A 10 -2.75 6.45 -2.24
N VAL A 11 -3.15 5.35 -1.61
CA VAL A 11 -2.38 4.11 -1.48
C VAL A 11 -3.13 2.96 -2.14
N GLN A 12 -2.38 2.07 -2.75
CA GLN A 12 -2.90 0.84 -3.34
C GLN A 12 -2.05 -0.32 -2.82
N ALA A 13 -2.71 -1.35 -2.30
CA ALA A 13 -2.02 -2.57 -1.90
C ALA A 13 -1.43 -3.26 -3.14
N LEU A 14 -0.13 -3.56 -3.08
CA LEU A 14 0.57 -4.30 -4.12
C LEU A 14 0.65 -5.77 -3.70
N GLY A 15 0.09 -6.67 -4.51
CA GLY A 15 0.06 -8.12 -4.24
C GLY A 15 -1.17 -8.59 -3.45
N GLY A 16 -1.33 -9.91 -3.33
CA GLY A 16 -2.40 -10.54 -2.52
C GLY A 16 -3.79 -10.62 -3.17
N ALA A 17 -3.99 -10.04 -4.35
CA ALA A 17 -5.21 -10.28 -5.13
C ALA A 17 -5.28 -11.76 -5.58
N PRO A 18 -6.48 -12.36 -5.69
CA PRO A 18 -6.61 -13.70 -6.28
C PRO A 18 -5.97 -13.74 -7.68
N GLY A 19 -4.92 -14.55 -7.85
CA GLY A 19 -4.14 -14.63 -9.10
C GLY A 19 -2.90 -13.73 -9.16
N ALA A 20 -2.56 -12.98 -8.10
CA ALA A 20 -1.31 -12.24 -8.03
C ALA A 20 -0.11 -13.20 -7.94
N SER A 21 1.01 -12.82 -8.55
CA SER A 21 2.23 -13.62 -8.62
C SER A 21 2.83 -13.94 -7.24
N SER A 22 3.37 -15.15 -7.07
CA SER A 22 4.05 -15.60 -5.84
C SER A 22 5.34 -14.83 -5.49
N HIS A 23 5.73 -13.84 -6.28
CA HIS A 23 6.97 -13.06 -6.14
C HIS A 23 6.80 -11.87 -5.20
N LEU A 24 6.39 -12.14 -3.95
CA LEU A 24 6.15 -11.11 -2.93
C LEU A 24 7.31 -10.11 -2.76
N LEU A 25 8.55 -10.57 -2.93
CA LEU A 25 9.75 -9.72 -2.83
C LEU A 25 9.93 -8.78 -4.03
N ALA A 26 9.52 -9.19 -5.24
CA ALA A 26 9.56 -8.31 -6.41
C ALA A 26 8.52 -7.20 -6.24
N THR A 27 7.32 -7.56 -5.79
CA THR A 27 6.25 -6.61 -5.47
C THR A 27 6.65 -5.63 -4.36
N LEU A 28 7.42 -6.09 -3.37
CA LEU A 28 7.98 -5.22 -2.33
C LEU A 28 8.99 -4.21 -2.92
N ALA A 29 9.80 -4.61 -3.90
CA ALA A 29 10.77 -3.71 -4.54
C ALA A 29 10.09 -2.57 -5.33
N GLU A 30 8.87 -2.79 -5.82
CA GLU A 30 8.05 -1.77 -6.48
C GLU A 30 7.32 -0.85 -5.48
N ALA A 31 7.19 -1.28 -4.22
CA ALA A 31 6.49 -0.51 -3.19
C ALA A 31 7.32 0.71 -2.74
N ASN A 32 6.64 1.83 -2.51
CA ASN A 32 7.24 3.06 -1.98
C ASN A 32 6.91 3.31 -0.50
N CYS A 33 5.97 2.56 0.05
CA CYS A 33 5.55 2.63 1.45
C CYS A 33 4.93 1.30 1.89
N LEU A 34 4.79 1.15 3.20
CA LEU A 34 4.03 0.09 3.84
C LEU A 34 2.81 0.70 4.52
N VAL A 35 1.64 0.11 4.31
CA VAL A 35 0.43 0.43 5.10
C VAL A 35 0.58 -0.20 6.48
N VAL A 36 0.43 0.60 7.53
CA VAL A 36 0.47 0.12 8.91
C VAL A 36 -0.93 -0.36 9.30
N VAL A 37 -1.09 -1.67 9.42
CA VAL A 37 -2.36 -2.28 9.80
C VAL A 37 -2.47 -2.35 11.33
N PRO A 38 -3.53 -1.77 11.95
CA PRO A 38 -3.73 -1.86 13.39
C PRO A 38 -3.84 -3.32 13.85
N THR A 39 -3.29 -3.61 15.03
CA THR A 39 -3.45 -4.95 15.63
C THR A 39 -4.93 -5.25 15.88
N GLY A 40 -5.43 -6.36 15.34
CA GLY A 40 -6.82 -6.77 15.47
C GLY A 40 -7.76 -6.25 14.36
N ALA A 41 -7.24 -5.49 13.39
CA ALA A 41 -8.02 -5.14 12.20
C ALA A 41 -8.24 -6.39 11.34
N GLU A 42 -9.50 -6.80 11.16
CA GLU A 42 -9.87 -7.89 10.25
C GLU A 42 -9.90 -7.44 8.79
N GLN A 43 -10.21 -6.16 8.55
CA GLN A 43 -10.31 -5.58 7.22
C GLN A 43 -10.04 -4.08 7.26
N ILE A 44 -9.38 -3.58 6.21
CA ILE A 44 -9.29 -2.16 5.88
C ILE A 44 -10.12 -1.95 4.61
N ARG A 45 -11.03 -0.97 4.62
CA ARG A 45 -11.93 -0.71 3.48
C ARG A 45 -11.34 0.31 2.53
N THR A 46 -11.75 0.27 1.26
CA THR A 46 -11.43 1.33 0.30
C THR A 46 -11.97 2.67 0.78
N GLY A 47 -11.14 3.71 0.70
CA GLY A 47 -11.47 5.06 1.18
C GLY A 47 -11.20 5.28 2.67
N GLU A 48 -10.73 4.26 3.39
CA GLU A 48 -10.31 4.42 4.79
C GLU A 48 -8.95 5.14 4.86
N ILE A 49 -8.82 6.05 5.83
CA ILE A 49 -7.56 6.75 6.10
C ILE A 49 -6.67 5.80 6.91
N VAL A 50 -5.42 5.65 6.45
CA VAL A 50 -4.46 4.73 7.04
C VAL A 50 -3.13 5.41 7.30
N ASP A 51 -2.42 4.93 8.31
CA ASP A 51 -1.03 5.28 8.54
C ASP A 51 -0.12 4.53 7.57
N VAL A 52 0.93 5.20 7.12
CA VAL A 52 1.95 4.62 6.24
C VAL A 52 3.35 4.85 6.78
N ALA A 53 4.21 3.86 6.58
CA ALA A 53 5.65 3.98 6.74
C ALA A 53 6.30 4.08 5.36
N PHE A 54 6.94 5.22 5.06
CA PHE A 54 7.68 5.37 3.81
C PHE A 54 8.89 4.44 3.79
N LEU A 55 9.08 3.75 2.68
CA LEU A 55 10.29 2.99 2.43
C LEU A 55 11.36 3.97 1.94
N ALA A 56 12.61 3.79 2.39
CA ALA A 56 13.72 4.54 1.82
C ALA A 56 13.78 4.21 0.32
N GLN A 57 13.80 5.23 -0.54
CA GLN A 57 13.94 5.04 -1.98
C GLN A 57 15.25 4.27 -2.23
N HIS A 58 15.15 3.10 -2.85
CA HIS A 58 16.27 2.62 -3.66
C HIS A 58 16.28 3.49 -4.92
N GLY A 59 17.41 4.17 -5.13
CA GLY A 59 17.58 5.23 -6.13
C GLY A 59 17.39 4.80 -7.58
#